data_AF-A0A534NWD5-F1
#
_entry.id   AF-A0A534NWD5-F1
#
_cell.length_a   1.000
_cell.length_b   1.000
_cell.length_c   1.000
_cell.angle_alpha   90.00
_cell.angle_beta   90.00
_cell.angle_gamma   90.00
#
_symmetry.space_group_name_H-M   'P 1'
#
loop_
_entity.id
_entity.type
_entity.pdbx_description
1 polymer ?
#
loop_
_entity_poly.entity_id
_entity_poly.type
_entity_poly.pdbx_seq_one_letter_code
_entity_poly.pdbx_strand_id
1 'polypeptide(L)'
;MRRMGRWDWLADQKPQELREYALGMAADEIAAELRTFPPRIDEWLDAAIREKYQAVLSRQAPPPEATMRVACELARQELLRDYQLVDRFFQSGAYRAELPDDLEEQTAHFLARFVVDSALDFQEFGKGKFSRKDLVSLVEKLEDRLLQGSRFRL
;
A
#
# COMPACT_ATOMS: atom_id res chain seq x y z
N MET A 1 -5.78 25.89 40.33
CA MET A 1 -6.05 24.98 39.20
C MET A 1 -5.57 25.64 37.91
N ARG A 2 -4.51 25.12 37.26
CA ARG A 2 -4.09 25.60 35.93
C ARG A 2 -5.19 25.23 34.93
N ARG A 3 -5.68 26.20 34.16
CA ARG A 3 -6.51 25.92 32.98
C ARG A 3 -5.61 25.21 31.96
N MET A 4 -5.97 23.99 31.58
CA MET A 4 -5.36 23.34 30.43
C MET A 4 -5.55 24.25 29.22
N GLY A 5 -4.43 24.65 28.60
CA GLY A 5 -4.43 25.38 27.36
C GLY A 5 -5.01 24.51 26.26
N ARG A 6 -5.62 25.14 25.25
CA ARG A 6 -6.22 24.52 24.06
C ARG A 6 -5.30 23.50 23.35
N TRP A 7 -4.00 23.57 23.60
CA TRP A 7 -2.96 22.80 22.93
C TRP A 7 -2.20 21.83 23.86
N ASP A 8 -2.53 21.75 25.15
CA ASP A 8 -1.80 20.91 26.12
C ASP A 8 -1.93 19.40 25.79
N TRP A 9 -3.06 18.98 25.21
CA TRP A 9 -3.28 17.59 24.76
C TRP A 9 -2.32 17.16 23.63
N LEU A 10 -1.78 18.12 22.88
CA LEU A 10 -0.84 17.89 21.78
C LEU A 10 0.59 17.67 22.28
N ALA A 11 0.92 18.23 23.44
CA ALA A 11 2.21 18.05 24.12
C ALA A 11 2.28 16.71 24.88
N ASP A 12 1.13 16.17 25.28
CA ASP A 12 1.01 14.90 26.01
C ASP A 12 1.03 13.65 25.11
N GLN A 13 0.86 13.80 23.79
CA GLN A 13 0.94 12.66 22.88
C GLN A 13 2.37 12.17 22.74
N LYS A 14 2.58 10.88 23.00
CA LYS A 14 3.89 10.27 22.83
C LYS A 14 4.26 10.29 21.34
N PRO A 15 5.53 10.53 20.97
CA PRO A 15 5.98 10.49 19.57
C PRO A 15 5.59 9.22 18.79
N GLN A 16 5.37 8.10 19.50
CA GLN A 16 4.87 6.86 18.92
C GLN A 16 3.38 6.93 18.52
N GLU A 17 2.54 7.60 19.30
CA GLU A 17 1.12 7.78 19.00
C GLU A 17 0.91 8.66 17.77
N LEU A 18 1.72 9.72 17.63
CA LEU A 18 1.71 10.58 16.43
C LEU A 18 2.17 9.83 15.18
N ARG A 19 3.16 8.94 15.32
CA ARG A 19 3.61 8.09 14.21
C ARG A 19 2.51 7.13 13.77
N GLU A 20 1.92 6.43 14.72
CA GLU A 20 0.85 5.47 14.47
C GLU A 20 -0.37 6.15 13.83
N TYR A 21 -0.73 7.33 14.34
CA TYR A 21 -1.78 8.16 13.75
C TYR A 21 -1.46 8.56 12.31
N ALA A 22 -0.23 9.01 12.02
CA ALA A 22 0.19 9.37 10.67
C ALA A 22 0.14 8.17 9.70
N LEU A 23 0.58 6.99 10.14
CA LEU A 23 0.46 5.75 9.34
C LEU A 23 -1.01 5.38 9.08
N GLY A 24 -1.88 5.57 10.08
CA GLY A 24 -3.32 5.37 9.92
C GLY A 24 -3.93 6.30 8.88
N MET A 25 -3.64 7.60 8.98
CA MET A 25 -4.12 8.60 8.03
C MET A 25 -3.64 8.32 6.60
N ALA A 26 -2.36 7.97 6.42
CA ALA A 26 -1.84 7.60 5.11
C ALA A 26 -2.53 6.34 4.54
N ALA A 27 -2.79 5.33 5.39
CA ALA A 27 -3.52 4.14 4.97
C ALA A 27 -4.97 4.47 4.55
N ASP A 28 -5.63 5.41 5.22
CA ASP A 28 -6.98 5.87 4.88
C ASP A 28 -7.01 6.57 3.51
N GLU A 29 -6.04 7.46 3.26
CA GLU A 29 -5.90 8.18 1.98
C GLU A 29 -5.67 7.22 0.82
N ILE A 30 -4.66 6.34 0.95
CA ILE A 30 -4.33 5.34 -0.08
C ILE A 30 -5.53 4.40 -0.33
N ALA A 31 -6.24 3.99 0.73
CA ALA A 31 -7.42 3.14 0.57
C ALA A 31 -8.56 3.87 -0.17
N ALA A 32 -8.73 5.18 0.04
CA ALA A 32 -9.74 5.97 -0.67
C ALA A 32 -9.43 6.05 -2.18
N GLU A 33 -8.16 6.23 -2.53
CA GLU A 33 -7.70 6.21 -3.92
C GLU A 33 -7.88 4.84 -4.56
N LEU A 34 -7.48 3.76 -3.88
CA LEU A 34 -7.62 2.40 -4.42
C LEU A 34 -9.07 1.96 -4.62
N ARG A 35 -10.01 2.49 -3.81
CA ARG A 35 -11.45 2.30 -4.02
C ARG A 35 -11.96 3.09 -5.23
N THR A 36 -11.28 4.17 -5.61
CA THR A 36 -11.59 4.99 -6.79
C THR A 36 -10.73 4.51 -7.96
N PHE A 37 -11.18 3.46 -8.63
CA PHE A 37 -10.38 2.79 -9.66
C PHE A 37 -10.56 3.42 -11.06
N PRO A 38 -9.47 3.61 -11.85
CA PRO A 38 -8.07 3.40 -11.46
C PRO A 38 -7.56 4.52 -10.53
N PRO A 39 -6.66 4.20 -9.58
CA PRO A 39 -6.03 5.22 -8.75
C PRO A 39 -5.29 6.24 -9.63
N ARG A 40 -5.22 7.48 -9.15
CA ARG A 40 -4.66 8.58 -9.91
C ARG A 40 -3.14 8.44 -9.97
N ILE A 41 -2.59 8.55 -11.18
CA ILE A 41 -1.13 8.58 -11.40
C ILE A 41 -0.79 9.95 -11.97
N ASP A 42 -0.06 10.74 -11.19
CA ASP A 42 0.33 12.09 -11.59
C ASP A 42 1.49 12.10 -12.60
N GLU A 43 2.43 11.15 -12.50
CA GLU A 43 3.56 11.05 -13.44
C GLU A 43 3.88 9.60 -13.81
N TRP A 44 4.06 9.35 -15.11
CA TRP A 44 4.53 8.08 -15.64
C TRP A 44 6.00 8.19 -16.01
N LEU A 45 6.83 7.27 -15.50
CA LEU A 45 8.27 7.25 -15.80
C LEU A 45 8.58 7.17 -17.31
N ASP A 46 7.80 6.39 -18.06
CA ASP A 46 7.90 6.31 -19.51
C ASP A 46 6.58 5.84 -20.16
N ALA A 47 6.50 5.97 -21.49
CA ALA A 47 5.34 5.58 -22.28
C ALA A 47 5.13 4.05 -22.33
N ALA A 48 6.20 3.25 -22.20
CA ALA A 48 6.14 1.80 -22.27
C ALA A 48 5.46 1.20 -21.04
N ILE A 49 5.72 1.76 -19.85
CA ILE A 49 5.07 1.41 -18.59
C ILE A 49 3.59 1.76 -18.67
N ARG A 50 3.23 2.92 -19.23
CA ARG A 50 1.82 3.30 -19.41
C ARG A 50 1.10 2.35 -20.37
N GLU A 51 1.73 2.00 -21.49
CA GLU A 51 1.19 1.04 -22.46
C GLU A 51 1.02 -0.35 -21.84
N LYS A 52 2.00 -0.82 -21.06
CA LYS A 52 1.93 -2.09 -20.31
C LYS A 52 0.67 -2.18 -19.44
N TYR A 53 0.25 -1.08 -18.81
CA TYR A 53 -0.91 -1.08 -17.92
C TYR A 53 -2.20 -0.58 -18.58
N GLN A 54 -2.24 -0.38 -19.90
CA GLN A 54 -3.42 0.16 -20.59
C GLN A 54 -4.69 -0.66 -20.31
N ALA A 55 -4.59 -1.99 -20.32
CA ALA A 55 -5.73 -2.88 -20.04
C ALA A 55 -6.24 -2.70 -18.60
N VAL A 56 -5.32 -2.53 -17.64
CA VAL A 56 -5.65 -2.26 -16.23
C VAL A 56 -6.34 -0.90 -16.10
N LEU A 57 -5.80 0.15 -16.72
CA LEU A 57 -6.36 1.50 -16.69
C LEU A 57 -7.73 1.62 -17.36
N SER A 58 -8.09 0.66 -18.21
CA SER A 58 -9.38 0.65 -18.93
C SER A 58 -10.51 -0.01 -18.13
N ARG A 59 -10.23 -0.58 -16.95
CA ARG A 59 -11.28 -1.21 -16.12
C ARG A 59 -12.21 -0.15 -15.55
N GLN A 60 -13.50 -0.49 -15.48
CA GLN A 60 -14.54 0.41 -14.97
C GLN A 60 -14.87 0.19 -13.48
N ALA A 61 -14.27 -0.84 -12.87
CA ALA A 61 -14.52 -1.22 -11.49
C ALA A 61 -13.21 -1.62 -10.79
N PRO A 62 -13.13 -1.45 -9.46
CA PRO A 62 -12.04 -1.98 -8.65
C PRO A 62 -11.85 -3.48 -8.89
N PRO A 63 -10.61 -3.99 -8.80
CA PRO A 63 -10.37 -5.42 -8.94
C PRO A 63 -10.91 -6.21 -7.74
N PRO A 64 -11.06 -7.54 -7.90
CA PRO A 64 -11.46 -8.42 -6.81
C PRO A 64 -10.54 -8.31 -5.60
N GLU A 65 -11.08 -8.63 -4.41
CA GLU A 65 -10.32 -8.64 -3.16
C GLU A 65 -9.06 -9.54 -3.23
N ALA A 66 -9.13 -10.66 -3.96
CA ALA A 66 -8.00 -11.56 -4.17
C ALA A 66 -6.82 -10.84 -4.84
N THR A 67 -7.07 -10.12 -5.93
CA THR A 67 -6.07 -9.31 -6.65
C THR A 67 -5.50 -8.21 -5.75
N MET A 68 -6.35 -7.53 -4.99
CA MET A 68 -5.93 -6.48 -4.06
C MET A 68 -5.03 -7.05 -2.94
N ARG A 69 -5.36 -8.24 -2.43
CA ARG A 69 -4.57 -8.95 -1.42
C ARG A 69 -3.19 -9.33 -1.96
N VAL A 70 -3.13 -9.85 -3.19
CA VAL A 70 -1.85 -10.17 -3.83
C VAL A 70 -1.03 -8.89 -4.06
N ALA A 71 -1.66 -7.80 -4.48
CA ALA A 71 -0.97 -6.51 -4.67
C ALA A 71 -0.33 -5.99 -3.37
N CYS A 72 -1.05 -6.06 -2.25
CA CYS A 72 -0.53 -5.63 -0.95
C CYS A 72 0.62 -6.52 -0.46
N GLU A 73 0.53 -7.84 -0.69
CA GLU A 73 1.64 -8.75 -0.41
C GLU A 73 2.88 -8.43 -1.26
N LEU A 74 2.71 -8.25 -2.57
CA LEU A 74 3.80 -7.84 -3.46
C LEU A 74 4.45 -6.53 -3.00
N ALA A 75 3.64 -5.53 -2.60
CA ALA A 75 4.14 -4.26 -2.10
C ALA A 75 4.96 -4.40 -0.80
N ARG A 76 4.52 -5.24 0.15
CA ARG A 76 5.29 -5.53 1.38
C ARG A 76 6.64 -6.15 1.05
N GLN A 77 6.65 -7.13 0.15
CA GLN A 77 7.87 -7.83 -0.25
C GLN A 77 8.88 -6.86 -0.89
N GLU A 78 8.40 -5.98 -1.77
CA GLU A 78 9.21 -4.93 -2.40
C GLU A 78 9.79 -3.94 -1.37
N LEU A 79 8.97 -3.48 -0.41
CA LEU A 79 9.40 -2.54 0.63
C LEU A 79 10.43 -3.14 1.60
N LEU A 80 10.34 -4.44 1.88
CA LEU A 80 11.31 -5.14 2.72
C LEU A 80 12.68 -5.24 2.03
N ARG A 81 12.74 -5.22 0.69
CA ARG A 81 13.93 -5.55 -0.12
C ARG A 81 14.59 -6.85 0.33
N ASP A 82 13.81 -7.77 0.88
CA ASP A 82 14.28 -9.09 1.29
C ASP A 82 14.13 -10.03 0.11
N TYR A 83 15.14 -10.00 -0.78
CA TYR A 83 15.16 -10.80 -2.00
C TYR A 83 14.93 -12.30 -1.74
N GLN A 84 15.23 -12.82 -0.54
CA GLN A 84 15.01 -14.23 -0.19
C GLN A 84 13.54 -14.57 0.10
N LEU A 85 12.77 -13.63 0.66
CA LEU A 85 11.33 -13.78 0.89
C LEU A 85 10.53 -13.54 -0.39
N VAL A 86 10.93 -12.54 -1.17
CA VAL A 86 10.40 -12.26 -2.52
C VAL A 86 10.54 -13.52 -3.38
N ASP A 87 11.74 -14.11 -3.44
CA ASP A 87 12.01 -15.32 -4.22
C ASP A 87 11.15 -16.50 -3.76
N ARG A 88 10.98 -16.71 -2.44
CA ARG A 88 10.16 -17.83 -1.93
C ARG A 88 8.68 -17.66 -2.24
N PHE A 89 8.15 -16.44 -2.16
CA PHE A 89 6.76 -16.15 -2.51
C PHE A 89 6.50 -16.42 -4.00
N PHE A 90 7.38 -15.92 -4.88
CA PHE A 90 7.28 -16.19 -6.32
C PHE A 90 7.50 -17.66 -6.67
N GLN A 91 8.43 -18.36 -6.00
CA GLN A 91 8.70 -19.78 -6.20
C GLN A 91 7.57 -20.69 -5.74
N SER A 92 6.82 -20.31 -4.69
CA SER A 92 5.69 -21.10 -4.19
C SER A 92 4.53 -21.16 -5.19
N GLY A 93 4.42 -20.17 -6.10
CA GLY A 93 3.30 -20.04 -7.03
C GLY A 93 1.95 -19.82 -6.34
N ALA A 94 1.90 -19.64 -5.02
CA ALA A 94 0.67 -19.56 -4.24
C ALA A 94 -0.23 -18.38 -4.68
N TYR A 95 0.39 -17.29 -5.13
CA TYR A 95 -0.32 -16.12 -5.66
C TYR A 95 -1.01 -16.38 -7.02
N ARG A 96 -0.52 -17.33 -7.83
CA ARG A 96 -1.13 -17.66 -9.14
C ARG A 96 -2.47 -18.36 -9.00
N ALA A 97 -2.72 -19.02 -7.87
CA ALA A 97 -4.04 -19.60 -7.60
C ALA A 97 -5.12 -18.53 -7.36
N GLU A 98 -4.72 -17.32 -6.94
CA GLU A 98 -5.62 -16.20 -6.65
C GLU A 98 -5.81 -15.27 -7.87
N LEU A 99 -4.98 -15.39 -8.90
CA LEU A 99 -4.99 -14.54 -10.09
C LEU A 99 -5.41 -15.37 -11.32
N PRO A 100 -6.68 -15.31 -11.73
CA PRO A 100 -7.24 -16.23 -12.72
C PRO A 100 -6.75 -15.98 -14.16
N ASP A 101 -6.23 -14.79 -14.46
CA ASP A 101 -5.81 -14.40 -15.80
C ASP A 101 -4.69 -13.33 -15.79
N ASP A 102 -4.12 -13.08 -16.98
CA ASP A 102 -3.05 -12.10 -17.19
C ASP A 102 -3.46 -10.68 -16.81
N LEU A 103 -4.75 -10.34 -16.90
CA LEU A 103 -5.24 -9.01 -16.56
C LEU A 103 -5.22 -8.81 -15.04
N GLU A 104 -5.64 -9.80 -14.26
CA GLU A 104 -5.55 -9.76 -12.80
C GLU A 104 -4.09 -9.77 -12.33
N GLU A 105 -3.18 -10.49 -13.00
CA GLU A 105 -1.75 -10.41 -12.72
C GLU A 105 -1.17 -9.02 -13.00
N GLN A 106 -1.45 -8.44 -14.16
CA GLN A 106 -1.04 -7.07 -14.46
C GLN A 106 -1.66 -6.06 -13.49
N THR A 107 -2.90 -6.27 -13.08
CA THR A 107 -3.59 -5.43 -12.11
C THR A 107 -2.94 -5.52 -10.73
N ALA A 108 -2.58 -6.71 -10.27
CA ALA A 108 -1.87 -6.89 -9.00
C ALA A 108 -0.50 -6.18 -9.01
N HIS A 109 0.27 -6.31 -10.09
CA HIS A 109 1.55 -5.62 -10.23
C HIS A 109 1.41 -4.10 -10.31
N PHE A 110 0.40 -3.61 -11.03
CA PHE A 110 0.08 -2.19 -11.11
C PHE A 110 -0.22 -1.60 -9.73
N LEU A 111 -1.12 -2.26 -8.99
CA LEU A 111 -1.50 -1.85 -7.65
C LEU A 111 -0.34 -1.94 -6.65
N ALA A 112 0.46 -3.00 -6.71
CA ALA A 112 1.63 -3.16 -5.86
C ALA A 112 2.60 -1.99 -6.05
N ARG A 113 2.87 -1.61 -7.31
CA ARG A 113 3.68 -0.45 -7.64
C ARG A 113 3.09 0.85 -7.07
N PHE A 114 1.80 1.10 -7.30
CA PHE A 114 1.12 2.28 -6.78
C PHE A 114 1.24 2.38 -5.24
N VAL A 115 1.09 1.26 -4.53
CA VAL A 115 1.22 1.21 -3.07
C VAL A 115 2.65 1.48 -2.61
N VAL A 116 3.65 0.92 -3.30
CA VAL A 116 5.07 1.17 -3.00
C VAL A 116 5.41 2.63 -3.23
N ASP A 117 5.04 3.18 -4.37
CA ASP A 117 5.31 4.58 -4.72
C ASP A 117 4.65 5.52 -3.69
N SER A 118 3.36 5.29 -3.37
CA SER A 118 2.65 6.03 -2.31
C SER A 118 3.33 5.96 -0.93
N ALA A 119 3.84 4.79 -0.56
CA ALA A 119 4.52 4.60 0.72
C ALA A 119 5.88 5.32 0.77
N LEU A 120 6.61 5.34 -0.34
CA LEU A 120 7.88 6.05 -0.48
C LEU A 120 7.67 7.57 -0.47
N ASP A 121 6.65 8.08 -1.17
CA ASP A 121 6.28 9.49 -1.17
C ASP A 121 5.90 9.96 0.25
N PHE A 122 5.15 9.14 0.99
CA PHE A 122 4.85 9.40 2.40
C PHE A 122 6.13 9.43 3.28
N GLN A 123 7.06 8.49 3.06
CA GLN A 123 8.34 8.47 3.77
C GLN A 123 9.16 9.74 3.51
N GLU A 124 9.20 10.19 2.26
CA GLU A 124 9.89 11.41 1.83
C GLU A 124 9.27 12.64 2.47
N PHE A 125 7.94 12.77 2.45
CA PHE A 125 7.20 13.82 3.15
C PHE A 125 7.53 13.83 4.65
N GLY A 126 7.63 12.65 5.26
CA GLY A 126 8.05 12.45 6.64
C GLY A 126 9.51 12.79 6.93
N LYS A 127 10.31 13.18 5.92
CA LYS A 127 11.75 13.49 6.02
C LYS A 127 12.56 12.40 6.70
N GLY A 128 12.27 11.14 6.37
CA GLY A 128 13.00 9.98 6.91
C GLY A 128 12.63 9.58 8.34
N LYS A 129 11.54 10.14 8.92
CA LYS A 129 11.04 9.74 10.25
C LYS A 129 10.42 8.35 10.30
N PHE A 130 10.13 7.76 9.14
CA PHE A 130 9.54 6.44 8.99
C PHE A 130 10.58 5.46 8.45
N SER A 131 10.73 4.33 9.12
CA SER A 131 11.59 3.21 8.71
C SER A 131 10.88 2.31 7.69
N ARG A 132 11.61 1.39 7.05
CA ARG A 132 10.99 0.36 6.20
C ARG A 132 9.93 -0.46 6.93
N LYS A 133 10.15 -0.76 8.22
CA LYS A 133 9.16 -1.48 9.05
C LYS A 133 7.88 -0.67 9.24
N ASP A 134 8.00 0.66 9.35
CA ASP A 134 6.83 1.53 9.41
C ASP A 134 6.06 1.52 8.07
N LEU A 135 6.76 1.47 6.93
CA LEU A 135 6.11 1.36 5.60
C LEU A 135 5.43 0.00 5.39
N VAL A 136 6.00 -1.09 5.89
CA VAL A 136 5.32 -2.39 5.89
C VAL A 136 4.06 -2.33 6.76
N SER A 137 4.13 -1.70 7.94
CA SER A 137 2.96 -1.50 8.80
C SER A 137 1.90 -0.62 8.15
N LEU A 138 2.28 0.38 7.35
CA LEU A 138 1.36 1.15 6.52
C LEU A 138 0.56 0.23 5.57
N VAL A 139 1.23 -0.71 4.88
CA VAL A 139 0.55 -1.66 3.98
C VAL A 139 -0.35 -2.63 4.75
N GLU A 140 0.05 -3.08 5.94
CA GLU A 140 -0.81 -3.90 6.81
C GLU A 140 -2.10 -3.15 7.22
N LYS A 141 -1.99 -1.86 7.53
CA LYS A 141 -3.13 -0.99 7.85
C LYS A 141 -4.02 -0.74 6.62
N LEU A 142 -3.42 -0.65 5.45
CA LEU A 142 -4.12 -0.53 4.17
C LEU A 142 -4.94 -1.80 3.88
N GLU A 143 -4.36 -2.98 4.05
CA GLU A 143 -5.09 -4.24 3.89
C GLU A 143 -6.29 -4.35 4.82
N ASP A 144 -6.18 -3.93 6.08
CA ASP A 144 -7.31 -3.96 7.01
C ASP A 144 -8.49 -3.11 6.53
N ARG A 145 -8.20 -1.99 5.86
CA ARG A 145 -9.21 -1.09 5.29
C ARG A 145 -9.83 -1.66 4.02
N LEU A 146 -9.05 -2.37 3.21
CA LEU A 146 -9.50 -2.88 1.91
C LEU A 146 -10.18 -4.24 2.01
N LEU A 147 -9.73 -5.10 2.93
CA LEU A 147 -10.04 -6.53 2.95
C LEU A 147 -10.75 -6.98 4.23
N GLN A 148 -11.15 -6.03 5.10
CA GLN A 148 -11.81 -6.30 6.38
C GLN A 148 -11.07 -7.32 7.27
N GLY A 149 -9.74 -7.40 7.15
CA GLY A 149 -8.89 -8.33 7.93
C GLY A 149 -8.57 -9.68 7.26
N SER A 150 -8.97 -9.89 6.01
CA SER A 150 -8.61 -11.07 5.21
C SER A 150 -7.17 -10.98 4.66
N ARG A 151 -6.16 -11.06 5.55
CA ARG A 151 -4.73 -10.99 5.18
C ARG A 151 -4.16 -12.34 4.73
N PHE A 152 -3.12 -12.31 3.89
CA PHE A 152 -2.25 -13.46 3.68
C PHE A 152 -1.54 -13.78 5.01
N ARG A 153 -1.76 -14.99 5.56
CA ARG A 153 -0.91 -15.53 6.63
C ARG A 153 0.03 -16.53 5.97
N LEU A 154 1.28 -16.11 5.76
CA LEU A 154 2.37 -17.02 5.39
C LEU A 154 2.88 -17.74 6.63
#